data_AF-A0A6A4CQX0-F1
#
_entry.id   AF-A0A6A4CQX0-F1
#
_cell.length_a   1.000
_cell.length_b   1.000
_cell.length_c   1.000
_cell.angle_alpha   90.00
_cell.angle_beta   90.00
_cell.angle_gamma   90.00
#
_symmetry.space_group_name_H-M   'P 1'
#
loop_
_entity.id
_entity.type
_entity.pdbx_description
1 polymer ?
#
loop_
_entity_poly.entity_id
_entity_poly.type
_entity_poly.pdbx_seq_one_letter_code
_entity_poly.pdbx_strand_id
1 'polypeptide(L)' 'IKGVTVSGLKGTATNLYDIVANSKVVSGWNFSGVTVKASAKGKLAGVPNSLSV' A
#
# COMPACT_ATOMS: atom_id res chain seq x y z
N ILE A 1 -3.48 13.11 3.05
CA ILE A 1 -2.99 12.83 1.68
C ILE A 1 -4.15 12.24 0.88
N LYS A 2 -4.45 12.77 -0.30
CA LYS A 2 -5.63 12.38 -1.08
C LYS A 2 -5.24 11.96 -2.50
N GLY A 3 -6.00 11.05 -3.11
CA GLY A 3 -5.90 10.74 -4.55
C GLY A 3 -4.64 9.98 -4.97
N VAL A 4 -4.17 9.04 -4.16
CA VAL A 4 -2.97 8.24 -4.50
C VAL A 4 -3.37 7.09 -5.41
N THR A 5 -2.74 6.98 -6.58
CA THR A 5 -2.89 5.83 -7.48
C THR A 5 -1.56 5.11 -7.61
N VAL A 6 -1.54 3.83 -7.25
CA VAL A 6 -0.42 2.93 -7.43
C VAL A 6 -0.86 1.82 -8.38
N SER A 7 -0.24 1.76 -9.55
CA SER A 7 -0.63 0.78 -10.56
C SER A 7 0.55 0.11 -11.24
N GLY A 8 0.39 -1.16 -11.62
CA GLY A 8 1.34 -1.89 -12.46
C GLY A 8 2.68 -2.23 -11.83
N LEU A 9 2.84 -2.05 -10.51
CA LEU A 9 4.08 -2.41 -9.82
C LEU A 9 4.27 -3.93 -9.80
N LYS A 10 5.26 -4.41 -10.55
CA LYS A 10 5.63 -5.82 -10.62
C LYS A 10 7.13 -5.97 -10.40
N GLY A 11 7.55 -7.02 -9.70
CA GLY A 11 8.97 -7.31 -9.50
C GLY A 11 9.27 -8.04 -8.20
N THR A 12 10.53 -8.03 -7.83
CA THR A 12 11.01 -8.61 -6.56
C THR A 12 11.63 -7.52 -5.69
N ALA A 13 11.51 -7.66 -4.37
CA ALA A 13 12.14 -6.79 -3.40
C ALA A 13 12.64 -7.63 -2.22
N THR A 14 13.79 -7.30 -1.64
CA THR A 14 14.22 -7.97 -0.40
C THR A 14 13.30 -7.56 0.76
N ASN A 15 13.05 -6.26 0.87
CA ASN A 15 12.21 -5.67 1.91
C ASN A 15 11.06 -4.90 1.27
N LEU A 16 9.83 -5.22 1.68
CA LEU A 16 8.65 -4.40 1.41
C LEU A 16 8.25 -3.73 2.72
N TYR A 17 8.19 -2.40 2.74
CA TYR A 17 7.96 -1.63 3.96
C TYR A 17 6.48 -1.29 4.18
N ASP A 18 6.17 -1.01 5.44
CA ASP A 18 4.85 -0.60 5.92
C ASP A 18 4.43 0.72 5.30
N ILE A 19 3.14 0.84 5.00
CA ILE A 19 2.51 2.15 4.86
C ILE A 19 1.85 2.45 6.21
N VAL A 20 2.43 3.40 6.93
CA VAL A 20 1.89 3.91 8.20
C VAL A 20 1.25 5.26 7.95
N ALA A 21 -0.08 5.29 7.95
CA ALA A 21 -0.86 6.52 7.76
C ALA A 21 -1.93 6.67 8.86
N ASN A 22 -2.47 7.87 9.03
CA ASN A 22 -3.64 8.08 9.87
C ASN A 22 -4.90 8.06 9.00
N SER A 23 -5.70 7.00 9.12
CA SER A 23 -6.91 6.76 8.31
C SER A 23 -7.93 7.90 8.37
N LYS A 24 -7.90 8.76 9.40
CA LYS A 24 -8.77 9.93 9.54
C LYS A 24 -8.43 11.07 8.56
N VAL A 25 -7.22 11.08 7.99
CA VAL A 25 -6.71 12.19 7.16
C VAL A 25 -6.22 11.74 5.78
N VAL A 26 -6.45 10.48 5.43
CA VAL A 26 -6.15 9.91 4.10
C VAL A 26 -7.42 9.37 3.44
N SER A 27 -7.54 9.56 2.13
CA SER A 27 -8.70 9.09 1.37
C SER A 27 -8.42 9.00 -0.14
N GLY A 28 -9.25 8.22 -0.85
CA GLY A 28 -9.18 8.10 -2.31
C GLY A 28 -7.90 7.44 -2.80
N TRP A 29 -7.46 6.37 -2.14
CA TRP A 29 -6.31 5.60 -2.58
C TRP A 29 -6.76 4.39 -3.39
N ASN A 30 -6.06 4.13 -4.49
CA ASN A 30 -6.34 3.03 -5.39
C ASN A 30 -5.05 2.27 -5.74
N PHE A 31 -5.06 0.97 -5.50
CA PHE A 31 -3.94 0.08 -5.76
C PHE A 31 -4.40 -1.01 -6.72
N SER A 32 -3.79 -1.10 -7.90
CA SER A 32 -4.19 -2.06 -8.92
C SER A 32 -3.00 -2.69 -9.64
N GLY A 33 -3.10 -3.98 -9.98
CA GLY A 33 -2.02 -4.68 -10.69
C GLY A 33 -0.68 -4.69 -9.95
N VAL A 34 -0.70 -4.62 -8.61
CA VAL A 34 0.50 -4.70 -7.77
C VAL A 34 0.82 -6.17 -7.50
N THR A 35 1.97 -6.62 -7.97
CA THR A 35 2.46 -8.00 -7.79
C THR A 35 3.95 -7.95 -7.50
N VAL A 36 4.29 -7.67 -6.25
CA VAL A 36 5.67 -7.66 -5.75
C VAL A 36 5.91 -8.92 -4.94
N LYS A 37 6.95 -9.68 -5.29
CA LYS A 37 7.43 -10.80 -4.47
C LYS A 37 8.50 -10.29 -3.52
N ALA A 38 8.23 -10.33 -2.23
CA ALA A 38 9.18 -9.90 -1.20
C ALA A 38 9.44 -10.98 -0.16
N SER A 39 10.71 -11.05 0.29
CA SER A 39 11.15 -12.00 1.31
C SER A 39 10.79 -11.51 2.72
N ALA A 40 10.96 -10.21 2.98
CA ALA A 40 10.47 -9.55 4.18
C ALA A 40 9.29 -8.65 3.82
N LYS A 41 8.13 -8.88 4.48
CA LYS A 41 6.91 -8.11 4.27
C LYS A 41 6.57 -7.31 5.53
N GLY A 42 6.45 -6.01 5.33
CA GLY A 42 5.88 -5.09 6.27
C GLY A 42 4.39 -5.31 6.52
N LYS A 43 3.85 -4.60 7.52
CA LYS A 43 2.41 -4.55 7.82
C LYS A 43 1.78 -3.27 7.28
N LEU A 44 0.56 -3.36 6.81
CA LEU A 44 -0.23 -2.18 6.45
C LEU A 44 -0.89 -1.64 7.73
N ALA A 45 -0.64 -0.37 8.08
CA ALA A 45 -1.21 0.24 9.28
C ALA A 45 -1.80 1.62 8.97
N GLY A 46 -3.11 1.76 9.17
CA GLY A 46 -3.81 3.05 9.01
C GLY A 46 -3.90 3.57 7.56
N VAL A 47 -3.83 2.65 6.59
CA VAL A 47 -4.34 2.89 5.23
C VAL A 47 -5.84 3.28 5.26
N PRO A 48 -6.37 3.92 4.20
CA PRO A 48 -7.80 4.15 4.11
C PRO A 48 -8.58 2.85 4.26
N ASN A 49 -9.74 2.90 4.92
CA ASN A 49 -10.57 1.71 5.20
C ASN A 49 -10.91 0.89 3.93
N SER A 50 -11.01 1.54 2.76
CA SER A 50 -11.24 0.88 1.47
C SER A 50 -10.13 -0.08 1.03
N LEU A 51 -8.96 0.00 1.66
CA LEU A 51 -7.79 -0.83 1.40
C LEU A 51 -7.39 -1.68 2.62
N SER A 52 -8.20 -1.66 3.68
CA SER A 52 -8.00 -2.52 4.83
C SER A 52 -8.32 -3.96 4.42
N VAL A 53 -7.30 -4.83 4.45
CA VAL A 53 -7.39 -6.27 4.13
C VAL A 53 -7.76 -7.09 5.35
#